data_AF-A0A9D6E477-F1
#
_entry.id   AF-A0A9D6E477-F1
#
_cell.length_a   1.000
_cell.length_b   1.000
_cell.length_c   1.000
_cell.angle_alpha   90.00
_cell.angle_beta   90.00
_cell.angle_gamma   90.00
#
_symmetry.space_group_name_H-M   'P 1'
#
loop_
_entity.id
_entity.type
_entity.pdbx_description
1 polymer ?
#
loop_
_entity_poly.entity_id
_entity_poly.type
_entity_poly.pdbx_seq_one_letter_code
_entity_poly.pdbx_strand_id
1 'polypeptide(L)'
;MRHLGRDCGRQGLKDEAIIPLLHQLAPVTFFTRDLGFYRRTLCHPEYCLVCLAVGQYETASFIRRFMKCPGFKSRSERMGKVVRVTHTGLQTWNFNADSERRSAWPT
;
A
#
# COMPACT_ATOMS: atom_id res chain seq x y z
N MET A 1 -12.96 15.25 1.68
CA MET A 1 -11.88 14.24 1.76
C MET A 1 -10.71 14.76 0.93
N ARG A 2 -9.50 14.87 1.49
CA ARG A 2 -8.33 15.36 0.74
C ARG A 2 -7.85 14.25 -0.19
N HIS A 3 -8.09 14.42 -1.48
CA HIS A 3 -7.63 13.52 -2.53
C HIS A 3 -6.15 13.82 -2.86
N LEU A 4 -5.21 13.17 -2.18
CA LEU A 4 -3.82 13.07 -2.67
C LEU A 4 -3.78 12.01 -3.78
N GLY A 5 -4.49 12.30 -4.88
CA GLY A 5 -4.73 11.38 -5.99
C GLY A 5 -4.48 11.99 -7.37
N ARG A 6 -3.69 13.05 -7.48
CA ARG A 6 -3.29 13.61 -8.77
C ARG A 6 -1.77 13.75 -8.83
N ASP A 7 -1.19 12.99 -9.77
CA ASP A 7 0.10 13.27 -10.44
C ASP A 7 1.43 13.09 -9.69
N CYS A 8 1.58 12.12 -8.79
CA CYS A 8 2.93 11.64 -8.41
C CYS A 8 3.45 10.57 -9.38
N GLY A 9 3.33 10.83 -10.69
CA GLY A 9 3.77 9.92 -11.75
C GLY A 9 5.11 10.29 -12.40
N ARG A 10 5.71 11.45 -12.08
CA ARG A 10 6.86 11.93 -12.85
C ARG A 10 7.80 12.90 -12.13
N GLN A 11 8.07 12.69 -10.85
CA GLN A 11 9.27 13.20 -10.19
C GLN A 11 9.39 12.49 -8.86
N GLY A 12 10.43 11.66 -8.70
CA GLY A 12 10.66 10.89 -7.48
C GLY A 12 10.77 11.83 -6.28
N LEU A 13 9.71 11.89 -5.48
CA LEU A 13 9.85 12.28 -4.09
C LEU A 13 10.76 11.21 -3.50
N LYS A 14 12.01 11.56 -3.21
CA LYS A 14 13.02 10.62 -2.72
C LYS A 14 12.40 9.81 -1.59
N ASP A 15 12.59 8.49 -1.61
CA ASP A 15 12.04 7.53 -0.65
C ASP A 15 12.23 7.97 0.81
N GLU A 16 13.30 8.72 1.07
CA GLU A 16 13.66 9.31 2.36
C GLU A 16 12.65 10.35 2.89
N ALA A 17 11.92 11.05 2.03
CA ALA A 17 11.02 12.13 2.43
C ALA A 17 9.57 11.66 2.64
N ILE A 18 9.13 10.60 1.95
CA ILE A 18 7.75 10.13 2.07
C ILE A 18 7.49 9.43 3.41
N ILE A 19 8.44 8.64 3.94
CA ILE A 19 8.23 7.92 5.20
C ILE A 19 8.08 8.87 6.40
N PRO A 20 8.95 9.88 6.59
CA PRO A 20 8.75 10.89 7.62
C PRO A 20 7.41 11.65 7.47
N LEU A 21 7.00 11.94 6.23
CA LEU A 21 5.70 12.56 5.98
C LEU A 21 4.55 11.65 6.41
N LEU A 22 4.61 10.36 6.10
CA LEU A 22 3.58 9.40 6.51
C LEU A 22 3.48 9.24 8.03
N HIS A 23 4.59 9.41 8.78
CA HIS A 23 4.55 9.45 10.24
C HIS A 23 3.84 10.68 10.80
N GLN A 24 3.81 11.79 10.07
CA GLN A 24 3.18 13.04 10.50
C GLN A 24 1.70 13.14 10.11
N LEU A 25 1.27 12.34 9.12
CA LEU A 25 -0.12 12.30 8.69
C LEU A 25 -0.95 11.43 9.65
N ALA A 26 -2.22 11.81 9.82
CA ALA A 26 -3.19 10.91 10.45
C ALA A 26 -3.23 9.57 9.69
N PRO A 27 -3.55 8.43 10.36
CA PRO A 27 -3.36 7.14 9.75
C PRO A 27 -3.87 6.98 8.31
N VAL A 28 -2.97 6.71 7.37
CA VAL A 28 -3.25 6.84 5.93
C VAL A 28 -2.93 5.54 5.19
N THR A 29 -3.65 5.31 4.10
CA THR A 29 -3.28 4.29 3.12
C THR A 29 -2.66 4.99 1.92
N PHE A 30 -1.38 4.75 1.69
CA PHE A 30 -0.62 5.34 0.60
C PHE A 30 -0.45 4.31 -0.52
N PHE A 31 -0.90 4.68 -1.71
CA PHE A 31 -0.77 3.85 -2.91
C PHE A 31 0.37 4.36 -3.78
N THR A 32 1.25 3.47 -4.20
CA THR A 32 2.38 3.77 -5.09
C THR A 32 2.58 2.63 -6.10
N ARG A 33 3.16 2.92 -7.26
CA ARG A 33 3.65 1.88 -8.19
C ARG A 33 5.14 1.58 -7.98
N ASP A 34 5.79 2.30 -7.09
CA ASP A 34 7.19 2.07 -6.77
C ASP A 34 7.33 0.84 -5.85
N LEU A 35 8.01 -0.18 -6.36
CA LEU A 35 8.23 -1.44 -5.66
C LEU A 35 9.37 -1.36 -4.64
N GLY A 36 10.17 -0.29 -4.66
CA GLY A 36 11.20 -0.01 -3.65
C GLY A 36 10.63 0.11 -2.23
N PHE A 37 9.35 0.47 -2.10
CA PHE A 37 8.62 0.53 -0.84
C PHE A 37 8.13 -0.82 -0.32
N TYR A 38 8.22 -1.90 -1.11
CA TYR A 38 7.82 -3.24 -0.65
C TYR A 38 8.90 -3.87 0.25
N ARG A 39 9.07 -3.29 1.44
CA ARG A 39 10.07 -3.68 2.43
C ARG A 39 9.42 -3.89 3.78
N ARG A 40 9.73 -5.02 4.43
CA ARG A 40 9.26 -5.34 5.80
C ARG A 40 9.60 -4.23 6.81
N THR A 41 10.78 -3.62 6.70
CA THR A 41 11.24 -2.56 7.60
C THR A 41 10.41 -1.28 7.54
N LEU A 42 9.57 -1.12 6.52
CA LEU A 42 8.68 0.02 6.37
C LEU A 42 7.28 -0.23 6.94
N CYS A 43 7.01 -1.38 7.58
CA CYS A 43 5.77 -1.57 8.33
C CYS A 43 5.71 -0.61 9.52
N HIS A 44 4.61 0.13 9.66
CA HIS A 44 4.40 1.06 10.78
C HIS A 44 2.93 1.08 11.20
N PRO A 45 2.61 1.09 12.51
CA PRO A 45 1.23 1.01 12.99
C PRO A 45 0.33 2.17 12.51
N GLU A 46 0.91 3.33 12.19
CA GLU A 46 0.14 4.50 11.78
C GLU A 46 -0.09 4.62 10.27
N TYR A 47 0.35 3.67 9.43
CA TYR A 47 0.01 3.74 8.01
C TYR A 47 -0.09 2.37 7.35
N CYS A 48 -0.56 2.38 6.11
CA CYS A 48 -0.51 1.25 5.18
C CYS A 48 0.16 1.70 3.88
N LEU A 49 1.20 0.98 3.45
CA LEU A 49 1.80 1.16 2.13
C LEU A 49 1.25 0.10 1.18
N VAL A 50 0.82 0.52 0.00
CA VAL A 50 0.31 -0.37 -1.04
C VAL A 50 1.08 -0.14 -2.34
N CYS A 51 1.96 -1.08 -2.67
CA CYS A 51 2.76 -1.14 -3.88
C CYS A 51 1.98 -1.88 -4.99
N LEU A 52 1.61 -1.18 -6.05
CA LEU A 52 0.84 -1.67 -7.18
C LEU A 52 1.79 -2.18 -8.28
N ALA A 53 2.05 -3.49 -8.29
CA ALA A 53 2.82 -4.19 -9.32
C ALA A 53 1.92 -4.57 -10.52
N VAL A 54 1.26 -3.56 -11.10
CA VAL A 54 0.32 -3.68 -12.23
C VAL A 54 0.56 -2.56 -13.24
N GLY A 55 -0.02 -2.68 -14.43
CA GLY A 55 0.07 -1.66 -15.46
C GLY A 55 -0.51 -0.30 -15.01
N GLN A 56 0.04 0.78 -15.54
CA GLN A 56 -0.34 2.15 -15.14
C GLN A 56 -1.84 2.45 -15.36
N TYR A 57 -2.39 1.88 -16.43
CA TYR A 57 -3.79 2.02 -16.82
C TYR A 57 -4.74 1.17 -15.96
N GLU A 58 -4.22 0.23 -15.17
CA GLU A 58 -5.00 -0.70 -14.35
C GLU A 58 -5.05 -0.30 -12.87
N THR A 59 -4.19 0.65 -12.48
CA THR A 59 -4.04 1.17 -11.11
C THR A 59 -5.38 1.37 -10.39
N ALA A 60 -6.30 2.13 -11.00
CA ALA A 60 -7.59 2.45 -10.38
C ALA A 60 -8.45 1.20 -10.14
N SER A 61 -8.46 0.26 -11.08
CA SER A 61 -9.21 -1.00 -10.97
C SER A 61 -8.65 -1.86 -9.83
N PHE A 62 -7.33 -1.95 -9.72
CA PHE A 62 -6.67 -2.71 -8.65
C PHE A 62 -6.79 -2.05 -7.28
N ILE A 63 -6.78 -0.72 -7.18
CA ILE A 63 -7.09 0.00 -5.93
C ILE A 63 -8.50 -0.36 -5.47
N ARG A 64 -9.50 -0.28 -6.36
CA ARG A 64 -10.88 -0.63 -6.02
C ARG A 64 -11.02 -2.09 -5.60
N ARG A 65 -10.31 -3.00 -6.27
CA ARG A 65 -10.30 -4.44 -5.93
C ARG A 65 -9.67 -4.70 -4.57
N PHE A 66 -8.53 -4.07 -4.29
CA PHE A 66 -7.85 -4.13 -2.99
C PHE A 66 -8.75 -3.66 -1.85
N MET A 67 -9.44 -2.53 -2.02
CA MET A 67 -10.34 -1.99 -0.99
C MET A 67 -11.54 -2.89 -0.66
N LYS A 68 -11.85 -3.86 -1.52
CA LYS A 68 -12.91 -4.86 -1.28
C LYS A 68 -12.40 -6.13 -0.60
N CYS A 69 -11.08 -6.32 -0.51
CA CYS A 69 -10.50 -7.53 0.05
C CYS A 69 -10.80 -7.66 1.55
N PRO A 70 -11.21 -8.84 2.03
CA PRO A 70 -11.26 -9.12 3.46
C PRO A 70 -9.91 -8.81 4.12
N GLY A 71 -9.93 -8.19 5.29
CA GLY A 71 -8.71 -7.73 5.97
C GLY A 71 -8.12 -6.40 5.48
N PHE A 72 -8.81 -5.70 4.57
CA PHE A 72 -8.43 -4.35 4.11
C PHE A 72 -9.62 -3.39 3.98
N LYS A 73 -10.83 -3.79 4.42
CA LYS A 73 -12.07 -3.01 4.24
C LYS A 73 -12.06 -1.75 5.09
N SER A 74 -11.73 -1.89 6.36
CA SER A 74 -11.63 -0.78 7.31
C SER A 74 -10.22 -0.20 7.38
N ARG A 75 -10.11 1.04 7.87
CA ARG A 75 -8.82 1.69 8.10
C ARG A 75 -7.98 0.90 9.09
N SER A 76 -8.56 0.50 10.23
CA SER A 76 -7.87 -0.26 11.28
C SER A 76 -7.33 -1.59 10.76
N GLU A 77 -8.08 -2.28 9.89
CA GLU A 77 -7.59 -3.50 9.25
C GLU A 77 -6.40 -3.26 8.31
N ARG A 78 -6.28 -2.08 7.68
CA ARG A 78 -5.17 -1.79 6.75
C ARG A 78 -3.87 -1.41 7.45
N MET A 79 -3.96 -0.73 8.59
CA MET A 79 -2.80 -0.16 9.28
C MET A 79 -1.75 -1.22 9.66
N GLY A 80 -0.49 -0.81 9.76
CA GLY A 80 0.60 -1.72 10.10
C GLY A 80 1.06 -2.61 8.95
N LYS A 81 0.66 -2.32 7.70
CA LYS A 81 0.91 -3.23 6.57
C LYS A 81 1.69 -2.58 5.44
N VAL A 82 2.55 -3.37 4.83
CA VAL A 82 3.14 -3.10 3.51
C VAL A 82 2.66 -4.18 2.57
N VAL A 83 1.89 -3.80 1.56
CA VAL A 83 1.17 -4.70 0.67
C VAL A 83 1.71 -4.55 -0.75
N ARG A 84 1.98 -5.66 -1.42
CA ARG A 84 2.18 -5.71 -2.86
C ARG A 84 0.95 -6.28 -3.53
N VAL A 85 0.36 -5.50 -4.42
CA VAL A 85 -0.77 -5.88 -5.25
C VAL A 85 -0.25 -6.33 -6.60
N THR A 86 -0.66 -7.51 -7.04
CA THR A 86 -0.27 -8.12 -8.32
C THR A 86 -1.51 -8.58 -9.08
N HIS A 87 -1.37 -8.99 -10.34
CA HIS A 87 -2.47 -9.56 -11.11
C HIS A 87 -3.08 -10.82 -10.46
N THR A 88 -2.27 -11.63 -9.78
CA THR A 88 -2.71 -12.92 -9.21
C THR A 88 -3.21 -12.80 -7.77
N GLY A 89 -2.83 -11.75 -7.04
CA GLY A 89 -3.28 -11.54 -5.67
C GLY A 89 -2.45 -10.51 -4.91
N LEU A 90 -2.38 -10.70 -3.59
CA LEU A 90 -1.72 -9.83 -2.64
C LEU A 90 -0.56 -10.56 -1.94
N GLN A 91 0.53 -9.84 -1.72
CA GLN A 91 1.59 -10.23 -0.78
C GLN A 91 1.66 -9.18 0.33
N THR A 92 1.73 -9.57 1.58
CA THR A 92 1.58 -8.66 2.72
C THR A 92 2.64 -8.90 3.78
N TRP A 93 3.34 -7.84 4.15
CA TRP A 93 4.08 -7.73 5.40
C TRP A 93 3.20 -7.06 6.45
N ASN A 94 3.20 -7.60 7.67
CA ASN A 94 2.54 -7.00 8.81
C ASN A 94 3.60 -6.52 9.82
N PHE A 95 3.28 -5.44 10.52
CA PHE A 95 4.03 -4.99 11.67
C PHE A 95 4.15 -6.15 12.66
N ASN A 96 5.37 -6.40 13.14
CA ASN A 96 5.73 -7.52 14.03
C ASN A 96 5.53 -8.95 13.48
N ALA A 97 5.30 -9.13 12.17
CA ALA A 97 5.33 -10.46 11.57
C ALA A 97 6.70 -10.79 10.99
N ASP A 98 7.17 -12.03 11.22
CA ASP A 98 8.43 -12.51 10.66
C ASP A 98 8.32 -13.07 9.24
N SER A 99 7.09 -13.38 8.79
CA SER A 99 6.83 -14.03 7.51
C SER A 99 5.89 -13.23 6.61
N GLU A 100 6.17 -13.24 5.30
CA GLU A 100 5.29 -12.71 4.25
C GLU A 100 4.02 -13.56 4.16
N ARG A 101 2.85 -12.92 4.05
CA ARG A 101 1.60 -13.62 3.75
C ARG A 101 1.21 -13.42 2.29
N ARG A 102 0.74 -14.48 1.64
CA ARG A 102 0.19 -14.44 0.28
C ARG A 102 -1.28 -14.80 0.30
N SER A 103 -2.07 -14.07 -0.47
CA SER A 103 -3.49 -14.34 -0.64
C SER A 103 -3.90 -14.13 -2.09
N ALA A 104 -4.64 -15.06 -2.66
CA ALA A 104 -5.29 -14.86 -3.94
C ALA A 104 -6.37 -13.77 -3.83
N TRP A 105 -6.82 -13.26 -4.97
CA TRP A 105 -7.96 -12.37 -4.98
C TRP A 105 -9.23 -13.08 -4.47
N PRO A 106 -10.09 -12.39 -3.71
CA PRO A 106 -11.41 -12.92 -3.40
C PRO A 106 -12.21 -13.07 -4.71
N THR A 107 -12.93 -14.19 -4.81
CA THR A 107 -13.91 -14.49 -5.88
C THR A 107 -15.14 -13.61 -5.77
#